data_AF-A0A7W5FB12-F1
#
_entry.id   AF-A0A7W5FB12-F1
#
_cell.length_a   1.000
_cell.length_b   1.000
_cell.length_c   1.000
_cell.angle_alpha   90.00
_cell.angle_beta   90.00
_cell.angle_gamma   90.00
#
_symmetry.space_group_name_H-M   'P 1'
#
loop_
_entity.id
_entity.type
_entity.pdbx_description
1 polymer ?
#
loop_
_entity_poly.entity_id
_entity_poly.type
_entity_poly.pdbx_seq_one_letter_code
_entity_poly.pdbx_strand_id
1 'polypeptide(L)'
;MGEIRIVIGQQTQAAKLVEARIKELQGILTGLGGKLDEATETFKGSAAQGFGEAITEWFENTAKLGEQMAEYAGGLYAIDLIHQGNDEGTAAGGRSLEDMLSSQALAKLDGRS
;
A
#
# COMPACT_ATOMS: atom_id res chain seq x y z
N MET A 1 -1.97 17.78 -17.72
CA MET A 1 -1.73 16.83 -16.62
C MET A 1 -2.62 15.63 -16.88
N GLY A 2 -2.06 14.41 -16.94
CA GLY A 2 -2.86 13.21 -17.20
C GLY A 2 -3.72 12.87 -15.98
N GLU A 3 -5.00 12.57 -16.19
CA GLU A 3 -5.85 12.00 -15.15
C GLU A 3 -5.24 10.68 -14.67
N ILE A 4 -4.76 10.65 -13.43
CA ILE A 4 -4.44 9.40 -12.77
C ILE A 4 -5.78 8.73 -12.46
N ARG A 5 -6.24 7.86 -13.36
CA ARG A 5 -7.37 6.98 -13.07
C ARG A 5 -6.92 5.89 -12.12
N ILE A 6 -7.39 5.96 -10.87
CA ILE A 6 -7.26 4.85 -9.94
C ILE A 6 -8.28 3.80 -10.35
N VAL A 7 -7.79 2.66 -10.84
CA VAL A 7 -8.64 1.50 -11.13
C VAL A 7 -8.84 0.75 -9.82
N ILE A 8 -10.07 0.76 -9.31
CA ILE A 8 -10.45 0.06 -8.08
C ILE A 8 -9.93 -1.38 -8.12
N GLY A 9 -9.17 -1.77 -7.10
CA GLY A 9 -8.62 -3.12 -6.94
C GLY A 9 -7.20 -3.30 -7.45
N GLN A 10 -6.64 -2.36 -8.22
CA GLN A 10 -5.22 -2.41 -8.60
C GLN A 10 -4.30 -2.12 -7.41
N GLN A 11 -4.69 -1.20 -6.51
CA GLN A 11 -3.89 -0.91 -5.32
C GLN A 11 -3.94 -2.08 -4.32
N THR A 12 -5.08 -2.75 -4.22
CA THR A 12 -5.25 -4.01 -3.48
C THR A 12 -4.35 -5.12 -4.02
N GLN A 13 -4.22 -5.26 -5.36
CA GLN A 13 -3.29 -6.23 -5.94
C GLN A 13 -1.83 -5.87 -5.66
N ALA A 14 -1.48 -4.58 -5.75
CA ALA A 14 -0.17 -4.09 -5.38
C ALA A 14 0.14 -4.34 -3.90
N ALA A 15 -0.82 -4.12 -3.00
CA ALA A 15 -0.69 -4.40 -1.57
C ALA A 15 -0.43 -5.90 -1.30
N LYS A 16 -1.20 -6.79 -1.93
CA LYS A 16 -0.97 -8.25 -1.84
C LYS A 16 0.39 -8.67 -2.36
N LEU A 17 0.86 -8.04 -3.44
CA LEU A 17 2.19 -8.30 -3.98
C LEU A 17 3.28 -7.87 -3.00
N VAL A 18 3.14 -6.68 -2.40
CA VAL A 18 4.05 -6.20 -1.35
C VAL A 18 4.06 -7.18 -0.17
N GLU A 19 2.90 -7.54 0.37
CA GLU A 19 2.75 -8.50 1.47
C GLU A 19 3.40 -9.86 1.17
N ALA A 20 3.20 -10.38 -0.05
CA ALA A 20 3.77 -11.66 -0.47
C ALA A 20 5.30 -11.62 -0.52
N ARG A 21 5.89 -10.47 -0.86
CA ARG A 21 7.34 -10.29 -0.96
C ARG A 21 8.03 -9.98 0.37
N ILE A 22 7.30 -9.52 1.40
CA ILE A 22 7.87 -9.26 2.74
C ILE A 22 8.57 -10.51 3.30
N LYS A 23 7.91 -11.67 3.23
CA LYS A 23 8.49 -12.93 3.74
C LYS A 23 9.75 -13.35 2.99
N GLU A 24 9.74 -13.20 1.67
CA GLU A 24 10.90 -13.52 0.83
C GLU A 24 12.08 -12.59 1.12
N LEU A 25 11.81 -11.29 1.25
CA LEU A 25 12.81 -10.29 1.60
C LEU A 25 13.39 -10.53 3.00
N GLN A 26 12.55 -10.82 4.00
CA GLN A 26 12.99 -11.20 5.33
C GLN A 26 13.91 -12.43 5.29
N GLY A 27 13.55 -13.45 4.49
CA GLY A 27 14.39 -14.64 4.31
C GLY A 27 15.76 -14.33 3.70
N ILE A 28 15.81 -13.47 2.67
CA ILE A 28 17.07 -13.04 2.05
C ILE A 28 17.94 -12.29 3.06
N LEU A 29 17.35 -11.36 3.82
CA LEU A 29 18.06 -10.58 4.82
C LEU A 29 18.58 -11.51 5.92
N THR A 30 17.73 -12.28 6.58
CA THR A 30 18.20 -13.24 7.60
C THR A 30 19.29 -14.18 7.08
N GLY A 31 19.17 -14.66 5.84
CA GLY A 31 20.21 -15.48 5.19
C GLY A 31 21.52 -14.74 4.93
N LEU A 32 21.47 -13.45 4.58
CA LEU A 32 22.66 -12.61 4.46
C LEU A 32 23.33 -12.39 5.82
N GLY A 33 22.53 -12.13 6.87
CA GLY A 33 23.02 -11.96 8.23
C GLY A 33 23.75 -13.20 8.75
N GLY A 34 23.20 -14.40 8.52
CA GLY A 34 23.87 -15.65 8.92
C GLY A 34 25.20 -15.89 8.19
N LYS A 35 25.26 -15.63 6.87
CA LYS A 35 26.50 -15.74 6.10
C LYS A 35 27.56 -14.71 6.53
N LEU A 36 27.12 -13.53 6.92
CA LEU A 36 27.99 -12.48 7.42
C LEU A 36 28.55 -12.83 8.80
N ASP A 37 27.74 -13.42 9.69
CA ASP A 37 28.19 -13.93 10.99
C ASP A 37 29.27 -15.02 10.82
N GLU A 38 29.00 -16.03 9.98
CA GLU A 38 29.96 -17.10 9.63
C GLU A 38 31.28 -16.56 9.07
N ALA A 39 31.22 -15.53 8.20
CA ALA A 39 32.42 -14.93 7.61
C ALA A 39 33.33 -14.26 8.64
N THR A 40 32.78 -13.89 9.80
CA THR A 40 33.49 -13.07 10.81
C THR A 40 33.99 -13.81 12.03
N GLU A 41 33.73 -15.12 12.11
CA GLU A 41 34.45 -16.00 13.04
C GLU A 41 35.99 -15.92 12.87
N THR A 42 36.46 -15.52 11.68
CA THR A 42 37.89 -15.33 11.38
C THR A 42 38.41 -13.92 11.69
N PHE A 43 37.53 -12.96 11.97
CA PHE A 43 37.93 -11.59 12.24
C PHE A 43 38.52 -11.47 13.65
N LYS A 44 39.59 -10.71 13.81
CA LYS A 44 40.25 -10.50 15.12
C LYS A 44 40.46 -9.01 15.40
N GLY A 45 40.45 -8.67 16.68
CA GLY A 45 40.70 -7.30 17.15
C GLY A 45 39.56 -6.33 16.82
N SER A 46 39.90 -5.06 16.60
CA SER A 46 38.94 -3.98 16.35
C SER A 46 38.07 -4.18 15.10
N ALA A 47 38.52 -4.99 14.13
CA ALA A 47 37.75 -5.33 12.94
C ALA A 47 36.52 -6.20 13.24
N ALA A 48 36.63 -7.13 14.20
CA ALA A 48 35.49 -7.94 14.64
C ALA A 48 34.45 -7.08 15.39
N GLN A 49 34.92 -6.12 16.18
CA GLN A 49 34.04 -5.23 16.93
C GLN A 49 33.25 -4.28 16.01
N GLY A 50 33.92 -3.56 15.11
CA GLY A 50 33.22 -2.65 14.19
C GLY A 50 32.29 -3.37 13.22
N PHE A 51 32.60 -4.62 12.88
CA PHE A 51 31.71 -5.46 12.10
C PHE A 51 30.47 -5.91 12.89
N GLY A 52 30.64 -6.32 14.14
CA GLY A 52 29.51 -6.68 15.01
C GLY A 52 28.55 -5.52 15.23
N GLU A 53 29.08 -4.30 15.40
CA GLU A 53 28.29 -3.07 15.47
C GLU A 53 27.52 -2.83 14.16
N ALA A 54 28.18 -2.95 13.00
CA ALA A 54 27.54 -2.77 11.69
C ALA A 54 26.47 -3.84 11.37
N ILE A 55 26.69 -5.11 11.73
CA ILE A 55 25.68 -6.17 11.60
C ILE A 55 24.47 -5.86 12.48
N THR A 56 24.72 -5.44 13.72
CA THR A 56 23.64 -5.16 14.68
C THR A 56 22.77 -4.02 14.15
N GLU A 57 23.38 -2.92 13.70
CA GLU A 57 22.68 -1.79 13.09
C GLU A 57 21.93 -2.20 11.82
N TRP A 58 22.54 -3.05 10.98
CA TRP A 58 21.91 -3.58 9.78
C TRP A 58 20.68 -4.43 10.12
N PHE A 59 20.75 -5.30 11.14
CA PHE A 59 19.61 -6.08 11.63
C PHE A 59 18.50 -5.21 12.20
N GLU A 60 18.83 -4.19 13.00
CA GLU A 60 17.85 -3.25 13.56
C GLU A 60 17.10 -2.47 12.47
N ASN A 61 17.79 -2.07 11.41
CA ASN A 61 17.19 -1.36 10.28
C ASN A 61 16.36 -2.29 9.38
N THR A 62 16.84 -3.51 9.14
CA THR A 62 16.12 -4.49 8.33
C THR A 62 14.91 -5.08 9.04
N ALA A 63 14.93 -5.19 10.36
CA ALA A 63 13.76 -5.59 11.16
C ALA A 63 12.57 -4.63 10.95
N LYS A 64 12.84 -3.32 10.82
CA LYS A 64 11.82 -2.28 10.58
C LYS A 64 11.26 -2.30 9.16
N LEU A 65 11.99 -2.86 8.20
CA LEU A 65 11.59 -2.86 6.79
C LEU A 65 10.28 -3.63 6.56
N GLY A 66 10.08 -4.74 7.27
CA GLY A 66 8.84 -5.51 7.19
C GLY A 66 7.62 -4.72 7.66
N GLU A 67 7.76 -3.98 8.76
CA GLU A 67 6.70 -3.13 9.32
C GLU A 67 6.38 -1.96 8.37
N GLN A 68 7.40 -1.28 7.84
CA GLN A 68 7.25 -0.22 6.85
C GLN A 68 6.57 -0.69 5.56
N MET A 69 6.91 -1.89 5.09
CA MET A 69 6.27 -2.48 3.91
C MET A 69 4.81 -2.86 4.18
N ALA A 70 4.49 -3.31 5.40
CA ALA A 70 3.13 -3.59 5.82
C ALA A 70 2.30 -2.30 5.93
N GLU A 71 2.85 -1.23 6.49
CA GLU A 71 2.21 0.10 6.52
C GLU A 71 1.96 0.63 5.10
N TYR A 72 2.93 0.47 4.20
CA TYR A 72 2.78 0.84 2.80
C TYR A 72 1.65 0.04 2.11
N ALA A 73 1.59 -1.27 2.31
CA ALA A 73 0.52 -2.11 1.80
C ALA A 73 -0.85 -1.69 2.37
N GLY A 74 -0.92 -1.37 3.67
CA GLY A 74 -2.11 -0.82 4.31
C GLY A 74 -2.56 0.51 3.68
N GLY A 75 -1.62 1.40 3.35
CA GLY A 75 -1.88 2.64 2.63
C GLY A 75 -2.47 2.41 1.24
N LEU A 76 -1.97 1.41 0.50
CA LEU A 76 -2.51 1.02 -0.81
C LEU A 76 -3.94 0.50 -0.69
N TYR A 77 -4.26 -0.32 0.32
CA TYR A 77 -5.63 -0.75 0.60
C TYR A 77 -6.56 0.43 0.92
N ALA A 78 -6.09 1.38 1.73
CA ALA A 78 -6.88 2.55 2.12
C ALA A 78 -7.24 3.42 0.90
N ILE A 79 -6.34 3.56 -0.08
CA ILE A 79 -6.60 4.31 -1.31
C ILE A 79 -7.76 3.68 -2.10
N ASP A 80 -7.78 2.36 -2.24
CA ASP A 80 -8.87 1.65 -2.93
C ASP A 80 -10.21 1.81 -2.19
N LEU A 81 -10.21 1.71 -0.85
CA LEU A 81 -11.42 1.92 -0.03
C LEU A 81 -11.99 3.33 -0.18
N ILE A 82 -11.13 4.36 -0.17
CA ILE A 82 -11.54 5.75 -0.35
C ILE A 82 -12.13 5.97 -1.75
N HIS A 83 -11.52 5.39 -2.78
CA HIS A 83 -12.03 5.53 -4.15
C HIS A 83 -13.36 4.82 -4.36
N GLN A 84 -13.54 3.61 -3.79
CA GLN A 84 -14.84 2.94 -3.80
C GLN A 84 -15.94 3.80 -3.16
N GLY A 85 -15.69 4.37 -1.97
CA GLY A 85 -16.66 5.23 -1.30
C GLY A 85 -17.00 6.51 -2.08
N ASN A 86 -16.00 7.13 -2.73
CA ASN A 86 -16.20 8.33 -3.55
C ASN A 86 -16.99 8.04 -4.84
N ASP A 87 -16.73 6.90 -5.50
CA ASP A 87 -17.46 6.49 -6.70
C ASP A 87 -18.93 6.18 -6.38
N GLU A 88 -19.19 5.51 -5.26
CA GLU A 88 -20.56 5.24 -4.79
C GLU A 88 -21.31 6.53 -4.44
N GLY A 89 -20.66 7.47 -3.73
CA GLY A 89 -21.24 8.77 -3.39
C GLY A 89 -21.57 9.62 -4.61
N THR A 90 -20.67 9.64 -5.60
CA THR A 90 -20.86 10.36 -6.86
C THR A 90 -21.98 9.75 -7.70
N ALA A 91 -22.06 8.41 -7.78
CA ALA A 91 -23.13 7.70 -8.47
C ALA A 91 -24.51 7.88 -7.79
N ALA A 92 -24.55 7.99 -6.47
CA ALA A 92 -25.78 8.31 -5.74
C ALA A 92 -26.24 9.76 -5.99
N GLY A 93 -25.32 10.73 -5.96
CA GLY A 93 -25.61 12.12 -6.27
C GLY A 93 -26.11 12.34 -7.70
N GLY A 94 -25.50 11.66 -8.68
CA GLY A 94 -25.92 11.70 -10.09
C GLY A 94 -27.36 11.20 -10.30
N ARG A 95 -27.72 10.06 -9.69
CA ARG A 95 -29.09 9.52 -9.77
C ARG A 95 -30.12 10.45 -9.13
N SER A 96 -29.82 11.02 -7.96
CA SER A 96 -30.69 11.98 -7.29
C SER A 96 -30.97 13.22 -8.15
N LEU A 97 -29.94 13.75 -8.82
CA LEU A 97 -30.09 14.88 -9.73
C LEU A 97 -30.94 14.51 -10.97
N GLU A 98 -30.73 13.33 -11.53
CA GLU A 98 -31.50 12.83 -12.69
C GLU A 98 -32.99 12.63 -12.34
N ASP A 99 -33.29 12.11 -11.16
CA ASP A 99 -34.66 11.99 -10.63
C ASP A 99 -35.31 13.36 -10.41
N MET A 100 -34.56 14.34 -9.90
CA MET A 100 -35.03 15.72 -9.73
C MET A 100 -35.33 16.40 -11.07
N LEU A 101 -34.48 16.20 -12.08
CA LEU A 101 -34.70 16.77 -13.41
C LEU A 101 -35.89 16.13 -14.12
N SER A 102 -36.03 14.81 -13.99
CA SER A 102 -37.14 14.05 -14.57
C SER A 102 -38.49 14.42 -13.96
N SER A 103 -38.56 14.58 -12.63
CA SER A 103 -39.78 15.02 -11.94
C SER A 103 -40.19 16.45 -12.30
N GLN A 104 -39.24 17.37 -12.46
CA GLN A 104 -39.53 18.73 -12.95
C GLN A 104 -40.02 18.76 -14.41
N ALA A 105 -39.49 17.88 -15.27
CA ALA A 105 -39.93 17.77 -16.66
C ALA A 105 -41.38 17.27 -16.76
N LEU A 106 -41.74 16.28 -15.95
CA LEU A 106 -43.12 15.75 -15.88
C LEU A 106 -44.10 16.80 -15.33
N ALA A 107 -43.74 17.53 -14.26
CA ALA A 107 -44.58 18.59 -13.71
C ALA A 107 -44.90 19.72 -14.72
N LYS A 108 -43.95 20.02 -15.63
CA LYS A 108 -44.15 20.99 -16.71
C LYS A 108 -45.05 20.48 -17.85
N LEU A 109 -45.19 19.16 -18.00
CA LEU A 109 -46.07 18.54 -18.99
C LEU A 109 -47.52 18.49 -18.47
N ASP A 110 -47.73 18.13 -17.19
CA ASP A 110 -49.06 18.11 -16.56
C ASP A 110 -49.65 19.52 -16.35
N GLY A 111 -48.83 20.54 -16.16
CA GLY A 111 -49.28 21.93 -16.03
C GLY A 111 -49.65 22.64 -17.34
N ARG A 112 -49.71 21.92 -18.48
CA ARG A 112 -50.00 22.48 -19.82
C ARG A 112 -51.32 22.03 -20.45
N SER A 113 -52.21 21.35 -19.72
CA SER A 113 -53.61 21.11 -20.13
C SER A 113 -54.51 22.27 -19.74
#